data_AF-A0A943YIW8-F1
#
_entry.id   AF-A0A943YIW8-F1
#
_cell.length_a   1.000
_cell.length_b   1.000
_cell.length_c   1.000
_cell.angle_alpha   90.00
_cell.angle_beta   90.00
_cell.angle_gamma   90.00
#
_symmetry.space_group_name_H-M   'P 1'
#
loop_
_entity.id
_entity.type
_entity.pdbx_description
1 polymer ?
#
loop_
_entity_poly.entity_id
_entity_poly.type
_entity_poly.pdbx_seq_one_letter_code
_entity_poly.pdbx_strand_id
1 'polypeptide(L)'
;MLSNTNKGLTYADAGVDIDAGNKAVELMKDSVKATYRPEVLGDLGGFGGLFSLMNSDIKKPILVSGTDGVGTKLRLAILMDKHDTVGQDCVAMSINDVLVQGAEPLFFLDYIAVGKLDPVQVASIVKGVANACKESGCALLGGETAEMAGFYAKDDYDLAGFGVGIVDRDKVITGETIKAGDVLIGLPSTGVHSNGFSLVRKIVFERQQMKLDQYVDELGMTIGECLLTPTRLYPRPCLPIIKNFTVKGMVHITGGGFYENIPRVLPKGVGVDIDVTSWPQLPIFSLLQQWGGVDAKEMYRTFNMGIGMIMIVDEKDADSILKNLADRDEKAYVIGKVTDSDVPVTLRGGVFHD
;
A
#
# COMPACT_ATOMS: atom_id res chain seq x y z
N MET A 1 52.09 31.29 -21.73
CA MET A 1 50.70 31.76 -21.89
C MET A 1 49.79 30.78 -21.20
N LEU A 2 49.12 31.22 -20.14
CA LEU A 2 48.13 30.43 -19.41
C LEU A 2 46.85 30.36 -20.26
N SER A 3 46.56 29.21 -20.88
CA SER A 3 45.25 28.97 -21.48
C SER A 3 44.30 28.52 -20.38
N ASN A 4 43.62 29.51 -19.79
CA ASN A 4 42.58 29.31 -18.80
C ASN A 4 41.30 28.84 -19.54
N THR A 5 41.16 27.54 -19.80
CA THR A 5 39.92 26.96 -20.31
C THR A 5 38.99 26.65 -19.15
N ASN A 6 38.36 27.70 -18.60
CA ASN A 6 37.23 27.53 -17.70
C ASN A 6 36.01 27.15 -18.56
N LYS A 7 35.91 25.87 -18.93
CA LYS A 7 34.77 25.33 -19.68
C LYS A 7 33.57 25.37 -18.73
N GLY A 8 32.57 26.22 -19.03
CA GLY A 8 31.37 26.34 -18.21
C GLY A 8 30.66 24.99 -18.10
N LEU A 9 30.20 24.66 -16.89
CA LEU A 9 29.42 23.45 -16.63
C LEU A 9 28.02 23.61 -17.21
N THR A 10 27.53 22.59 -17.92
CA THR A 10 26.13 22.46 -18.32
C THR A 10 25.33 21.70 -17.28
N TYR A 11 24.00 21.78 -17.36
CA TYR A 11 23.12 20.97 -16.51
C TYR A 11 23.29 19.46 -16.75
N ALA A 12 23.63 19.07 -17.99
CA ALA A 12 24.03 17.71 -18.32
C ALA A 12 25.38 17.32 -17.69
N ASP A 13 26.35 18.25 -17.59
CA ASP A 13 27.61 18.01 -16.86
C ASP A 13 27.39 17.85 -15.35
N ALA A 14 26.29 18.38 -14.81
CA ALA A 14 25.83 18.13 -13.44
C ALA A 14 25.05 16.80 -13.29
N GLY A 15 24.91 16.04 -14.38
CA GLY A 15 24.29 14.72 -14.38
C GLY A 15 22.78 14.74 -14.57
N VAL A 16 22.21 15.74 -15.26
CA VAL A 16 20.76 15.79 -15.54
C VAL A 16 20.47 15.73 -17.04
N ASP A 17 19.73 14.71 -17.47
CA ASP A 17 19.40 14.46 -18.89
C ASP A 17 17.93 14.79 -19.23
N ILE A 18 17.71 15.94 -19.88
CA ILE A 18 16.38 16.42 -20.29
C ILE A 18 15.77 15.53 -21.40
N ASP A 19 16.58 15.00 -22.32
CA ASP A 19 16.09 14.17 -23.42
C ASP A 19 15.63 12.81 -22.92
N ALA A 20 16.32 12.25 -21.93
CA ALA A 20 15.89 11.06 -21.22
C ALA A 20 14.56 11.29 -20.49
N GLY A 21 14.37 12.46 -19.87
CA GLY A 21 13.08 12.85 -19.26
C GLY A 21 11.93 12.85 -20.27
N ASN A 22 12.12 13.49 -21.42
CA ASN A 22 11.12 13.52 -22.49
C ASN A 22 10.78 12.11 -23.02
N LYS A 23 11.79 11.25 -23.15
CA LYS A 23 11.59 9.86 -23.56
C LYS A 23 10.77 9.07 -22.54
N ALA A 24 11.03 9.26 -21.24
CA ALA A 24 10.26 8.61 -20.18
C ALA A 24 8.77 9.01 -20.26
N VAL A 25 8.50 10.31 -20.44
CA VAL A 25 7.14 10.85 -20.63
C VAL A 25 6.42 10.19 -21.80
N GLU A 26 7.05 10.08 -22.96
CA GLU A 26 6.43 9.44 -24.13
C GLU A 26 6.15 7.94 -23.89
N LEU A 27 7.01 7.22 -23.17
CA LEU A 27 6.81 5.80 -22.84
C LEU A 27 5.66 5.56 -21.85
N MET A 28 5.42 6.50 -20.91
CA MET A 28 4.40 6.33 -19.87
C MET A 28 3.05 6.96 -20.23
N LYS A 29 2.98 7.83 -21.24
CA LYS A 29 1.80 8.62 -21.63
C LYS A 29 0.52 7.81 -21.73
N ASP A 30 0.54 6.67 -22.44
CA ASP A 30 -0.64 5.83 -22.63
C ASP A 30 -1.08 5.15 -21.33
N SER A 31 -0.13 4.78 -20.47
CA SER A 31 -0.41 4.21 -19.14
C SER A 31 -1.12 5.24 -18.27
N VAL A 32 -0.63 6.49 -18.25
CA VAL A 32 -1.27 7.58 -17.47
C VAL A 32 -2.66 7.90 -18.01
N LYS A 33 -2.83 8.05 -19.33
CA LYS A 33 -4.13 8.31 -19.96
C LYS A 33 -5.16 7.22 -19.69
N ALA A 34 -4.73 5.97 -19.58
CA ALA A 34 -5.63 4.86 -19.26
C ALA A 34 -6.24 4.94 -17.85
N THR A 35 -5.74 5.83 -16.99
CA THR A 35 -6.29 6.12 -15.64
C THR A 35 -7.31 7.26 -15.64
N TYR A 36 -7.44 8.00 -16.73
CA TYR A 36 -8.28 9.19 -16.76
C TYR A 36 -9.73 8.87 -16.45
N ARG A 37 -10.28 9.64 -15.53
CA ARG A 37 -11.71 9.65 -15.22
C ARG A 37 -12.37 10.86 -15.89
N PRO A 38 -13.71 10.87 -16.06
CA PRO A 38 -14.43 12.01 -16.64
C PRO A 38 -14.19 13.35 -15.91
N GLU A 39 -13.78 13.30 -14.64
CA GLU A 39 -13.49 14.46 -13.82
C GLU A 39 -12.12 15.10 -14.13
N VAL A 40 -11.21 14.41 -14.82
CA VAL A 40 -9.89 14.95 -15.18
C VAL A 40 -10.04 16.00 -16.28
N LEU A 41 -9.45 17.18 -16.07
CA LEU A 41 -9.47 18.29 -17.04
C LEU A 41 -8.07 18.51 -17.64
N GLY A 42 -7.96 18.42 -18.97
CA GLY A 42 -6.70 18.63 -19.68
C GLY A 42 -5.95 17.34 -19.98
N ASP A 43 -4.63 17.46 -20.23
CA ASP A 43 -3.75 16.32 -20.53
C ASP A 43 -2.41 16.48 -19.80
N LEU A 44 -1.59 15.43 -19.81
CA LEU A 44 -0.27 15.37 -19.20
C LEU A 44 0.67 16.43 -19.83
N GLY A 45 1.50 17.06 -19.00
CA GLY A 45 2.48 18.09 -19.43
C GLY A 45 2.09 19.54 -19.11
N GLY A 46 0.93 19.77 -18.47
CA GLY A 46 0.62 21.05 -17.85
C GLY A 46 1.38 21.27 -16.53
N PHE A 47 1.39 22.50 -16.01
CA PHE A 47 2.02 22.85 -14.71
C PHE A 47 1.42 22.13 -13.50
N GLY A 48 0.22 21.56 -13.65
CA GLY A 48 -0.45 20.76 -12.64
C GLY A 48 -1.67 20.07 -13.25
N GLY A 49 -2.03 18.91 -12.71
CA GLY A 49 -3.24 18.22 -13.12
C GLY A 49 -4.47 18.80 -12.44
N LEU A 50 -5.60 18.80 -13.16
CA LEU A 50 -6.86 19.39 -12.72
C LEU A 50 -7.93 18.31 -12.58
N PHE A 51 -8.65 18.32 -11.45
CA PHE A 51 -9.73 17.38 -11.16
C PHE A 51 -11.00 18.14 -10.76
N SER A 52 -12.10 17.92 -11.49
CA SER A 52 -13.36 18.60 -11.28
C SER A 52 -14.23 17.90 -10.23
N LEU A 53 -14.77 18.68 -9.29
CA LEU A 53 -15.79 18.21 -8.34
C LEU A 53 -17.21 18.62 -8.74
N MET A 54 -17.39 19.25 -9.91
CA MET A 54 -18.65 19.89 -10.32
C MET A 54 -19.85 18.92 -10.37
N ASN A 55 -19.60 17.64 -10.64
CA ASN A 55 -20.63 16.60 -10.78
C ASN A 55 -20.67 15.62 -9.59
N SER A 56 -20.09 15.99 -8.45
CA SER A 56 -20.13 15.14 -7.25
C SER A 56 -21.50 15.21 -6.58
N ASP A 57 -22.09 14.05 -6.27
CA ASP A 57 -23.33 13.93 -5.49
C ASP A 57 -23.11 14.13 -3.96
N ILE A 58 -21.87 14.41 -3.54
CA ILE A 58 -21.50 14.57 -2.13
C ILE A 58 -21.93 15.95 -1.62
N LYS A 59 -22.76 15.96 -0.57
CA LYS A 59 -23.37 17.20 -0.06
C LYS A 59 -22.41 18.01 0.79
N LYS A 60 -21.61 17.33 1.62
CA LYS A 60 -20.64 17.95 2.52
C LYS A 60 -19.25 17.38 2.27
N PRO A 61 -18.61 17.74 1.14
CA PRO A 61 -17.37 17.10 0.72
C PRO A 61 -16.23 17.41 1.69
N ILE A 62 -15.53 16.35 2.11
CA ILE A 62 -14.25 16.40 2.80
C ILE A 62 -13.22 15.70 1.91
N LEU A 63 -12.09 16.35 1.67
CA LEU A 63 -10.94 15.73 1.03
C LEU A 63 -10.09 15.03 2.09
N VAL A 64 -9.73 13.80 1.81
CA VAL A 64 -8.83 12.99 2.63
C VAL A 64 -7.57 12.76 1.81
N SER A 65 -6.42 13.16 2.34
CA SER A 65 -5.14 12.95 1.68
C SER A 65 -4.26 12.00 2.49
N GLY A 66 -3.45 11.22 1.77
CA GLY A 66 -2.44 10.34 2.32
C GLY A 66 -1.16 10.43 1.49
N THR A 67 -0.02 10.27 2.15
CA THR A 67 1.27 10.16 1.47
C THR A 67 2.08 9.05 2.12
N ASP A 68 2.71 8.24 1.28
CA ASP A 68 3.55 7.14 1.73
C ASP A 68 4.55 6.77 0.63
N GLY A 69 5.57 6.01 1.01
CA GLY A 69 6.53 5.41 0.09
C GLY A 69 6.44 3.88 0.10
N VAL A 70 7.26 3.26 -0.74
CA VAL A 70 7.39 1.79 -0.78
C VAL A 70 8.28 1.26 0.36
N GLY A 71 9.28 2.05 0.74
CA GLY A 71 10.26 1.68 1.75
C GLY A 71 11.26 0.61 1.28
N THR A 72 11.82 -0.14 2.23
CA THR A 72 12.98 -1.02 1.96
C THR A 72 12.73 -2.20 1.02
N LYS A 73 11.48 -2.44 0.58
CA LYS A 73 11.13 -3.38 -0.50
C LYS A 73 11.74 -2.97 -1.84
N LEU A 74 11.93 -1.67 -2.08
CA LEU A 74 12.60 -1.15 -3.29
C LEU A 74 13.97 -1.78 -3.52
N ARG A 75 14.71 -2.10 -2.44
CA ARG A 75 16.02 -2.73 -2.57
C ARG A 75 15.95 -4.09 -3.26
N LEU A 76 14.89 -4.87 -3.03
CA LEU A 76 14.72 -6.17 -3.68
C LEU A 76 14.33 -6.00 -5.15
N ALA A 77 13.46 -5.03 -5.44
CA ALA A 77 13.08 -4.69 -6.82
C ALA A 77 14.29 -4.28 -7.66
N ILE A 78 15.17 -3.44 -7.10
CA ILE A 78 16.45 -3.04 -7.73
C ILE A 78 17.35 -4.25 -7.98
N LEU A 79 17.54 -5.11 -6.96
CA LEU A 79 18.42 -6.28 -7.08
C LEU A 79 17.90 -7.34 -8.07
N MET A 80 16.59 -7.40 -8.27
CA MET A 80 15.94 -8.32 -9.21
C MET A 80 15.70 -7.72 -10.59
N ASP A 81 16.03 -6.44 -10.80
CA ASP A 81 15.69 -5.69 -12.02
C ASP A 81 14.19 -5.78 -12.37
N LYS A 82 13.33 -5.70 -11.33
CA LYS A 82 11.87 -5.84 -11.44
C LYS A 82 11.15 -4.63 -10.86
N HIS A 83 10.73 -3.72 -11.74
CA HIS A 83 10.25 -2.39 -11.37
C HIS A 83 8.74 -2.16 -11.63
N ASP A 84 8.09 -3.09 -12.31
CA ASP A 84 6.72 -2.97 -12.81
C ASP A 84 5.63 -3.13 -11.74
N THR A 85 6.00 -3.53 -10.53
CA THR A 85 5.08 -3.88 -9.43
C THR A 85 5.20 -2.96 -8.22
N VAL A 86 6.37 -2.33 -7.99
CA VAL A 86 6.57 -1.43 -6.84
C VAL A 86 5.74 -0.14 -6.93
N GLY A 87 5.34 0.26 -8.13
CA GLY A 87 4.38 1.34 -8.32
C GLY A 87 3.02 1.03 -7.66
N GLN A 88 2.59 -0.23 -7.71
CA GLN A 88 1.38 -0.67 -7.01
C GLN A 88 1.55 -0.64 -5.49
N ASP A 89 2.72 -1.04 -4.98
CA ASP A 89 3.00 -0.94 -3.55
C ASP A 89 2.84 0.51 -3.05
N CYS A 90 3.40 1.47 -3.79
CA CYS A 90 3.29 2.90 -3.46
C CYS A 90 1.83 3.39 -3.43
N VAL A 91 1.06 3.07 -4.48
CA VAL A 91 -0.36 3.44 -4.55
C VAL A 91 -1.15 2.80 -3.43
N ALA A 92 -0.93 1.50 -3.17
CA ALA A 92 -1.66 0.78 -2.14
C ALA A 92 -1.42 1.34 -0.74
N MET A 93 -0.18 1.70 -0.40
CA MET A 93 0.14 2.27 0.90
C MET A 93 -0.64 3.57 1.16
N SER A 94 -0.65 4.49 0.20
CA SER A 94 -1.36 5.78 0.35
C SER A 94 -2.89 5.63 0.21
N ILE A 95 -3.38 4.88 -0.78
CA ILE A 95 -4.81 4.79 -1.08
C ILE A 95 -5.56 3.94 -0.04
N ASN A 96 -4.96 2.86 0.47
CA ASN A 96 -5.59 2.09 1.53
C ASN A 96 -5.71 2.92 2.81
N ASP A 97 -4.77 3.81 3.10
CA ASP A 97 -4.83 4.73 4.25
C ASP A 97 -5.90 5.81 4.08
N VAL A 98 -6.12 6.33 2.86
CA VAL A 98 -7.25 7.23 2.56
C VAL A 98 -8.59 6.50 2.67
N LEU A 99 -8.62 5.22 2.27
CA LEU A 99 -9.83 4.41 2.26
C LEU A 99 -10.39 4.15 3.67
N VAL A 100 -9.55 4.05 4.71
CA VAL A 100 -10.03 3.68 6.06
C VAL A 100 -10.93 4.74 6.70
N GLN A 101 -10.93 5.98 6.20
CA GLN A 101 -11.90 7.01 6.61
C GLN A 101 -13.21 6.96 5.81
N GLY A 102 -13.37 5.97 4.93
CA GLY A 102 -14.54 5.80 4.06
C GLY A 102 -14.48 6.61 2.77
N ALA A 103 -13.31 7.16 2.42
CA ALA A 103 -13.16 8.03 1.25
C ALA A 103 -13.02 7.24 -0.06
N GLU A 104 -13.69 7.72 -1.10
CA GLU A 104 -13.49 7.27 -2.48
C GLU A 104 -12.21 7.91 -3.04
N PRO A 105 -11.23 7.12 -3.52
CA PRO A 105 -10.05 7.65 -4.21
C PRO A 105 -10.42 8.46 -5.45
N LEU A 106 -9.89 9.68 -5.57
CA LEU A 106 -10.10 10.56 -6.73
C LEU A 106 -8.89 10.54 -7.66
N PHE A 107 -7.74 10.91 -7.11
CA PHE A 107 -6.51 11.01 -7.88
C PHE A 107 -5.26 10.71 -7.03
N PHE A 108 -4.18 10.46 -7.74
CA PHE A 108 -2.87 10.14 -7.21
C PHE A 108 -1.80 11.01 -7.87
N LEU A 109 -0.75 11.33 -7.14
CA LEU A 109 0.49 11.86 -7.68
C LEU A 109 1.68 11.04 -7.20
N ASP A 110 2.71 10.92 -8.03
CA ASP A 110 3.95 10.24 -7.68
C ASP A 110 5.17 11.17 -7.76
N TYR A 111 6.18 10.87 -6.94
CA TYR A 111 7.49 11.49 -7.01
C TYR A 111 8.55 10.39 -7.03
N ILE A 112 9.35 10.39 -8.09
CA ILE A 112 10.43 9.42 -8.29
C ILE A 112 11.76 10.17 -8.20
N ALA A 113 12.61 9.78 -7.27
CA ALA A 113 13.98 10.25 -7.23
C ALA A 113 14.93 9.14 -7.66
N VAL A 114 15.84 9.43 -8.59
CA VAL A 114 16.77 8.45 -9.17
C VAL A 114 18.20 8.93 -9.06
N GLY A 115 19.17 8.02 -8.91
CA GLY A 115 20.59 8.38 -9.00
C GLY A 115 21.03 8.71 -10.42
N LYS A 116 20.54 7.95 -11.40
CA LYS A 116 20.68 8.24 -12.83
C LYS A 116 19.36 7.93 -13.53
N LEU A 117 18.95 8.79 -14.46
CA LEU A 117 17.70 8.60 -15.17
C LEU A 117 17.82 7.50 -16.24
N ASP A 118 17.10 6.39 -16.03
CA ASP A 118 16.80 5.39 -17.05
C ASP A 118 15.32 5.50 -17.47
N PRO A 119 15.02 5.98 -18.70
CA PRO A 119 13.64 6.16 -19.16
C PRO A 119 12.80 4.88 -19.15
N VAL A 120 13.42 3.71 -19.38
CA VAL A 120 12.69 2.43 -19.42
C VAL A 120 12.35 1.98 -18.01
N GLN A 121 13.28 2.13 -17.06
CA GLN A 121 13.04 1.83 -15.65
C GLN A 121 11.91 2.73 -15.09
N VAL A 122 12.00 4.04 -15.29
CA VAL A 122 10.99 5.00 -14.83
C VAL A 122 9.62 4.70 -15.44
N ALA A 123 9.55 4.47 -16.76
CA ALA A 123 8.28 4.12 -17.41
C ALA A 123 7.68 2.81 -16.87
N SER A 124 8.51 1.84 -16.49
CA SER A 124 8.08 0.60 -15.86
C SER A 124 7.46 0.84 -14.47
N ILE A 125 8.10 1.67 -13.64
CA ILE A 125 7.58 2.08 -12.32
C ILE A 125 6.23 2.79 -12.49
N VAL A 126 6.16 3.80 -13.36
CA VAL A 126 4.95 4.59 -13.60
C VAL A 126 3.82 3.73 -14.18
N LYS A 127 4.13 2.74 -15.01
CA LYS A 127 3.14 1.75 -15.46
C LYS A 127 2.53 0.98 -14.29
N GLY A 128 3.34 0.59 -13.30
CA GLY A 128 2.87 -0.03 -12.06
C GLY A 128 1.94 0.90 -11.28
N VAL A 129 2.32 2.17 -11.13
CA VAL A 129 1.49 3.22 -10.48
C VAL A 129 0.16 3.38 -11.23
N ALA A 130 0.20 3.55 -12.54
CA ALA A 130 -0.99 3.76 -13.37
C ALA A 130 -1.97 2.57 -13.32
N ASN A 131 -1.47 1.34 -13.40
CA ASN A 131 -2.30 0.14 -13.26
C ASN A 131 -3.00 0.09 -11.90
N ALA A 132 -2.28 0.41 -10.83
CA ALA A 132 -2.82 0.43 -9.47
C ALA A 132 -3.84 1.57 -9.25
N CYS A 133 -3.61 2.75 -9.83
CA CYS A 133 -4.58 3.84 -9.84
C CYS A 133 -5.88 3.41 -10.52
N LYS A 134 -5.78 2.78 -11.69
CA LYS A 134 -6.93 2.26 -12.44
C LYS A 134 -7.70 1.20 -11.64
N GLU A 135 -7.01 0.26 -11.01
CA GLU A 135 -7.64 -0.76 -10.14
C GLU A 135 -8.33 -0.13 -8.91
N SER A 136 -7.73 0.93 -8.37
CA SER A 136 -8.27 1.69 -7.23
C SER A 136 -9.42 2.63 -7.58
N GLY A 137 -9.66 2.85 -8.88
CA GLY A 137 -10.66 3.81 -9.37
C GLY A 137 -10.24 5.27 -9.27
N CYS A 138 -8.94 5.58 -9.17
CA CYS A 138 -8.42 6.96 -9.19
C CYS A 138 -7.60 7.27 -10.44
N ALA A 139 -7.48 8.55 -10.77
CA ALA A 139 -6.63 9.01 -11.87
C ALA A 139 -5.18 9.23 -11.40
N LEU A 140 -4.18 8.86 -12.19
CA LEU A 140 -2.82 9.35 -12.01
C LEU A 140 -2.74 10.75 -12.63
N LEU A 141 -2.78 11.77 -11.77
CA LEU A 141 -3.07 13.16 -12.17
C LEU A 141 -1.81 13.96 -12.50
N GLY A 142 -0.67 13.51 -11.99
CA GLY A 142 0.64 14.11 -12.28
C GLY A 142 1.72 13.42 -11.47
N GLY A 143 2.96 13.77 -11.76
CA GLY A 143 4.11 13.28 -11.02
C GLY A 143 5.36 14.03 -11.41
N GLU A 144 6.46 13.74 -10.72
CA GLU A 144 7.76 14.35 -10.98
C GLU A 144 8.87 13.30 -10.92
N THR A 145 9.87 13.44 -11.79
CA THR A 145 11.06 12.59 -11.78
C THR A 145 12.31 13.43 -11.61
N ALA A 146 13.02 13.25 -10.49
CA ALA A 146 14.21 13.99 -10.15
C ALA A 146 15.47 13.11 -10.29
N GLU A 147 16.36 13.47 -11.22
CA GLU A 147 17.71 12.91 -11.29
C GLU A 147 18.61 13.63 -10.28
N MET A 148 19.06 12.91 -9.25
CA MET A 148 19.82 13.45 -8.12
C MET A 148 21.20 12.79 -8.02
N ALA A 149 21.99 12.95 -9.09
CA ALA A 149 23.34 12.42 -9.18
C ALA A 149 24.20 12.84 -7.97
N GLY A 150 24.86 11.86 -7.32
CA GLY A 150 25.67 12.08 -6.13
C GLY A 150 24.90 12.07 -4.80
N PHE A 151 23.56 12.06 -4.84
CA PHE A 151 22.72 11.78 -3.67
C PHE A 151 22.34 10.30 -3.63
N TYR A 152 21.74 9.78 -4.70
CA TYR A 152 21.46 8.36 -4.88
C TYR A 152 22.59 7.67 -5.66
N ALA A 153 22.83 6.39 -5.36
CA ALA A 153 23.69 5.57 -6.20
C ALA A 153 23.03 5.38 -7.58
N LYS A 154 23.85 5.12 -8.61
CA LYS A 154 23.43 5.10 -10.01
C LYS A 154 22.12 4.33 -10.27
N ASP A 155 21.98 3.15 -9.69
CA ASP A 155 20.84 2.25 -9.94
C ASP A 155 19.80 2.30 -8.82
N ASP A 156 20.02 3.12 -7.78
CA ASP A 156 19.08 3.30 -6.68
C ASP A 156 18.05 4.39 -7.04
N TYR A 157 16.81 4.15 -6.59
CA TYR A 157 15.72 5.11 -6.67
C TYR A 157 14.84 5.04 -5.42
N ASP A 158 14.10 6.11 -5.18
CA ASP A 158 13.02 6.19 -4.22
C ASP A 158 11.71 6.59 -4.91
N LEU A 159 10.58 6.14 -4.33
CA LEU A 159 9.24 6.38 -4.86
C LEU A 159 8.32 6.79 -3.71
N ALA A 160 7.80 8.00 -3.82
CA ALA A 160 6.78 8.54 -2.94
C ALA A 160 5.46 8.73 -3.69
N GLY A 161 4.37 8.56 -2.97
CA GLY A 161 3.01 8.64 -3.48
C GLY A 161 2.16 9.60 -2.69
N PHE A 162 1.16 10.18 -3.35
CA PHE A 162 0.24 11.14 -2.78
C PHE A 162 -1.17 10.82 -3.27
N GLY A 163 -1.99 10.22 -2.42
CA GLY A 163 -3.38 9.90 -2.70
C GLY A 163 -4.32 10.97 -2.19
N VAL A 164 -5.34 11.31 -2.97
CA VAL A 164 -6.46 12.15 -2.53
C VAL A 164 -7.77 11.44 -2.80
N GLY A 165 -8.60 11.35 -1.77
CA GLY A 165 -9.96 10.84 -1.84
C GLY A 165 -10.98 11.84 -1.31
N ILE A 166 -12.26 11.50 -1.45
CA ILE A 166 -13.39 12.32 -1.02
C ILE A 166 -14.39 11.50 -0.22
N VAL A 167 -14.96 12.11 0.81
CA VAL A 167 -16.02 11.52 1.63
C VAL A 167 -17.04 12.58 2.00
N ASP A 168 -18.30 12.18 2.20
CA ASP A 168 -19.28 13.07 2.83
C ASP A 168 -18.97 13.18 4.33
N ARG A 169 -18.96 14.40 4.88
CA ARG A 169 -18.71 14.66 6.30
C ARG A 169 -19.51 13.77 7.23
N ASP A 170 -20.77 13.50 6.91
CA ASP A 170 -21.65 12.72 7.79
C ASP A 170 -21.40 11.20 7.67
N LYS A 171 -20.52 10.78 6.75
CA LYS A 171 -20.16 9.37 6.49
C LYS A 171 -18.70 9.04 6.80
N VAL A 172 -17.94 9.98 7.35
CA VAL A 172 -16.54 9.74 7.75
C VAL A 172 -16.51 8.60 8.77
N ILE A 173 -15.70 7.58 8.49
CA ILE A 173 -15.48 6.46 9.41
C ILE A 173 -14.41 6.86 10.41
N THR A 174 -14.78 6.94 11.69
CA THR A 174 -13.89 7.43 12.76
C THR A 174 -13.60 6.40 13.86
N GLY A 175 -14.40 5.34 13.96
CA GLY A 175 -14.34 4.40 15.08
C GLY A 175 -15.15 4.80 16.32
N GLU A 176 -15.68 6.02 16.39
CA GLU A 176 -16.33 6.55 17.59
C GLU A 176 -17.56 5.75 18.07
N THR A 177 -18.21 5.02 17.16
CA THR A 177 -19.41 4.22 17.44
C THR A 177 -19.13 2.75 17.69
N ILE A 178 -17.84 2.35 17.68
CA ILE A 178 -17.42 0.99 18.02
C ILE A 178 -17.77 0.68 19.47
N LYS A 179 -18.34 -0.49 19.70
CA LYS A 179 -18.72 -0.98 21.02
C LYS A 179 -18.49 -2.49 21.16
N ALA A 180 -18.46 -2.98 22.38
CA ALA A 180 -18.38 -4.41 22.65
C ALA A 180 -19.51 -5.18 21.92
N GLY A 181 -19.15 -6.34 21.35
CA GLY A 181 -20.04 -7.15 20.51
C GLY A 181 -19.93 -6.85 19.01
N ASP A 182 -19.33 -5.73 18.61
CA ASP A 182 -19.02 -5.49 17.19
C ASP A 182 -18.02 -6.54 16.66
N VAL A 183 -18.15 -6.87 15.38
CA VAL A 183 -17.41 -7.95 14.72
C VAL A 183 -16.28 -7.39 13.87
N LEU A 184 -15.11 -8.05 13.91
CA LEU A 184 -13.98 -7.75 13.04
C LEU A 184 -14.03 -8.67 11.81
N ILE A 185 -14.11 -8.07 10.63
CA ILE A 185 -13.99 -8.76 9.34
C ILE A 185 -12.63 -8.44 8.73
N GLY A 186 -11.76 -9.45 8.60
CA GLY A 186 -10.45 -9.36 7.98
C GLY A 186 -10.46 -9.69 6.49
N LEU A 187 -9.84 -8.81 5.69
CA LEU A 187 -9.57 -9.03 4.27
C LEU A 187 -8.12 -9.48 4.06
N PRO A 188 -7.89 -10.55 3.28
CA PRO A 188 -6.56 -11.13 3.13
C PRO A 188 -5.55 -10.15 2.53
N SER A 189 -4.32 -10.21 3.04
CA SER A 189 -3.13 -9.69 2.37
C SER A 189 -2.73 -10.60 1.20
N THR A 190 -1.82 -10.12 0.37
CA THR A 190 -1.20 -10.89 -0.73
C THR A 190 0.18 -11.43 -0.35
N GLY A 191 0.65 -11.15 0.88
CA GLY A 191 2.00 -11.44 1.35
C GLY A 191 2.39 -10.43 2.42
N VAL A 192 3.69 -10.19 2.56
CA VAL A 192 4.24 -9.21 3.53
C VAL A 192 3.89 -7.74 3.20
N HIS A 193 3.30 -7.48 2.03
CA HIS A 193 2.97 -6.16 1.51
C HIS A 193 4.20 -5.27 1.36
N SER A 194 4.23 -4.07 1.93
CA SER A 194 5.37 -3.13 1.87
C SER A 194 6.01 -2.86 3.24
N ASN A 195 5.73 -3.70 4.25
CA ASN A 195 6.17 -3.49 5.63
C ASN A 195 7.05 -4.66 6.14
N GLY A 196 7.88 -4.40 7.15
CA GLY A 196 8.73 -5.43 7.77
C GLY A 196 9.96 -5.86 6.95
N PHE A 197 10.22 -5.24 5.79
CA PHE A 197 11.30 -5.65 4.87
C PHE A 197 12.71 -5.56 5.46
N SER A 198 12.93 -4.70 6.45
CA SER A 198 14.21 -4.68 7.18
C SER A 198 14.44 -5.97 7.96
N LEU A 199 13.41 -6.52 8.60
CA LEU A 199 13.50 -7.82 9.28
C LEU A 199 13.57 -8.97 8.28
N VAL A 200 12.76 -8.92 7.21
CA VAL A 200 12.82 -9.90 6.11
C VAL A 200 14.25 -10.02 5.57
N ARG A 201 14.91 -8.89 5.27
CA ARG A 201 16.27 -8.89 4.73
C ARG A 201 17.28 -9.56 5.66
N LYS A 202 17.21 -9.26 6.97
CA LYS A 202 18.07 -9.88 7.98
C LYS A 202 17.82 -11.38 8.09
N ILE A 203 16.57 -11.81 8.06
CA ILE A 203 16.22 -13.23 8.17
C ILE A 203 16.65 -13.99 6.90
N VAL A 204 16.22 -13.52 5.73
CA VAL A 204 16.35 -14.26 4.47
C VAL A 204 17.77 -14.18 3.90
N PHE A 205 18.36 -12.98 3.84
CA PHE A 205 19.62 -12.77 3.11
C PHE A 205 20.85 -12.77 4.03
N GLU A 206 20.73 -12.35 5.28
CA GLU A 206 21.88 -12.33 6.21
C GLU A 206 21.98 -13.64 7.00
N ARG A 207 20.87 -14.10 7.59
CA ARG A 207 20.86 -15.32 8.43
C ARG A 207 20.74 -16.60 7.62
N GLN A 208 19.76 -16.69 6.73
CA GLN A 208 19.58 -17.88 5.87
C GLN A 208 20.51 -17.85 4.66
N GLN A 209 21.14 -16.72 4.34
CA GLN A 209 22.04 -16.54 3.20
C GLN A 209 21.43 -16.98 1.86
N MET A 210 20.10 -16.90 1.74
CA MET A 210 19.40 -17.28 0.52
C MET A 210 19.68 -16.27 -0.59
N LYS A 211 19.57 -16.72 -1.83
CA LYS A 211 19.57 -15.82 -3.00
C LYS A 211 18.14 -15.52 -3.44
N LEU A 212 17.93 -14.38 -4.08
CA LEU A 212 16.61 -13.95 -4.55
C LEU A 212 15.97 -14.95 -5.53
N ASP A 213 16.78 -15.61 -6.34
CA ASP A 213 16.39 -16.62 -7.34
C ASP A 213 16.27 -18.04 -6.76
N GLN A 214 16.45 -18.22 -5.46
CA GLN A 214 16.31 -19.52 -4.83
C GLN A 214 14.84 -19.93 -4.72
N TYR A 215 14.50 -21.07 -5.30
CA TYR A 215 13.17 -21.69 -5.19
C TYR A 215 12.92 -22.23 -3.78
N VAL A 216 11.69 -22.05 -3.29
CA VAL A 216 11.23 -22.55 -1.99
C VAL A 216 9.96 -23.35 -2.20
N ASP A 217 10.01 -24.65 -1.90
CA ASP A 217 8.93 -25.59 -2.21
C ASP A 217 7.61 -25.19 -1.53
N GLU A 218 7.66 -24.73 -0.28
CA GLU A 218 6.48 -24.29 0.48
C GLU A 218 5.84 -23.02 -0.08
N LEU A 219 6.60 -22.22 -0.85
CA LEU A 219 6.10 -21.01 -1.54
C LEU A 219 5.64 -21.32 -2.96
N GLY A 220 6.11 -22.41 -3.57
CA GLY A 220 5.86 -22.76 -4.96
C GLY A 220 6.51 -21.80 -5.99
N MET A 221 7.41 -20.92 -5.54
CA MET A 221 8.09 -19.90 -6.34
C MET A 221 9.43 -19.53 -5.71
N THR A 222 10.20 -18.64 -6.35
CA THR A 222 11.43 -18.12 -5.74
C THR A 222 11.11 -17.19 -4.57
N ILE A 223 12.04 -17.09 -3.61
CA ILE A 223 11.86 -16.18 -2.47
C ILE A 223 11.75 -14.71 -2.91
N GLY A 224 12.47 -14.32 -3.96
CA GLY A 224 12.37 -12.98 -4.55
C GLY A 224 11.01 -12.69 -5.15
N GLU A 225 10.44 -13.62 -5.92
CA GLU A 225 9.08 -13.49 -6.48
C GLU A 225 8.02 -13.38 -5.37
N CYS A 226 8.12 -14.21 -4.33
CA CYS A 226 7.20 -14.16 -3.20
C CYS A 226 7.26 -12.80 -2.49
N LEU A 227 8.47 -12.32 -2.16
CA LEU A 227 8.68 -11.05 -1.46
C LEU A 227 8.31 -9.83 -2.32
N LEU A 228 8.42 -9.93 -3.65
CA LEU A 228 7.96 -8.88 -4.57
C LEU A 228 6.49 -8.98 -4.96
N THR A 229 5.71 -9.87 -4.34
CA THR A 229 4.25 -9.87 -4.55
C THR A 229 3.69 -8.49 -4.16
N PRO A 230 2.96 -7.80 -5.06
CA PRO A 230 2.53 -6.43 -4.82
C PRO A 230 1.47 -6.36 -3.71
N THR A 231 1.46 -5.23 -3.01
CA THR A 231 0.49 -4.92 -1.97
C THR A 231 -0.93 -4.88 -2.56
N ARG A 232 -1.88 -5.45 -1.84
CA ARG A 232 -3.27 -5.54 -2.30
C ARG A 232 -3.95 -4.17 -2.19
N LEU A 233 -4.74 -3.85 -3.19
CA LEU A 233 -5.60 -2.67 -3.20
C LEU A 233 -6.98 -3.05 -2.65
N TYR A 234 -7.45 -2.33 -1.63
CA TYR A 234 -8.74 -2.56 -0.99
C TYR A 234 -9.92 -1.66 -1.43
N PRO A 235 -9.78 -0.61 -2.27
CA PRO A 235 -10.94 0.19 -2.69
C PRO A 235 -12.04 -0.65 -3.35
N ARG A 236 -11.64 -1.57 -4.25
CA ARG A 236 -12.58 -2.44 -4.96
C ARG A 236 -13.45 -3.25 -3.99
N PRO A 237 -12.91 -4.06 -3.05
CA PRO A 237 -13.76 -4.79 -2.10
C PRO A 237 -14.53 -3.86 -1.15
N CYS A 238 -13.91 -2.81 -0.61
CA CYS A 238 -14.47 -2.02 0.50
C CYS A 238 -15.51 -0.98 0.09
N LEU A 239 -15.34 -0.25 -1.02
CA LEU A 239 -16.23 0.88 -1.36
C LEU A 239 -17.71 0.47 -1.48
N PRO A 240 -18.07 -0.69 -2.08
CA PRO A 240 -19.46 -1.12 -2.08
C PRO A 240 -19.98 -1.54 -0.70
N ILE A 241 -19.12 -2.00 0.21
CA ILE A 241 -19.52 -2.27 1.59
C ILE A 241 -19.80 -0.96 2.33
N ILE A 242 -18.89 0.00 2.24
CA ILE A 242 -19.02 1.36 2.81
C ILE A 242 -20.30 2.04 2.30
N LYS A 243 -20.67 1.83 1.03
CA LYS A 243 -21.88 2.41 0.43
C LYS A 243 -23.18 1.80 0.97
N ASN A 244 -23.18 0.49 1.26
CA ASN A 244 -24.41 -0.28 1.52
C ASN A 244 -24.62 -0.63 3.00
N PHE A 245 -23.57 -0.58 3.81
CA PHE A 245 -23.59 -0.97 5.23
C PHE A 245 -22.98 0.12 6.11
N THR A 246 -23.27 0.06 7.41
CA THR A 246 -22.60 0.92 8.39
C THR A 246 -21.30 0.26 8.85
N VAL A 247 -20.18 0.74 8.32
CA VAL A 247 -18.84 0.37 8.79
C VAL A 247 -18.42 1.33 9.89
N LYS A 248 -18.19 0.83 11.09
CA LYS A 248 -17.91 1.65 12.28
C LYS A 248 -16.44 2.03 12.38
N GLY A 249 -15.56 1.16 11.91
CA GLY A 249 -14.12 1.38 11.84
C GLY A 249 -13.47 0.58 10.72
N MET A 250 -12.35 1.07 10.22
CA MET A 250 -11.49 0.33 9.30
C MET A 250 -10.03 0.47 9.72
N VAL A 251 -9.24 -0.57 9.46
CA VAL A 251 -7.81 -0.61 9.82
C VAL A 251 -7.02 -1.18 8.66
N HIS A 252 -6.09 -0.39 8.12
CA HIS A 252 -5.06 -0.86 7.20
C HIS A 252 -3.89 -1.41 8.02
N ILE A 253 -3.55 -2.68 7.84
CA ILE A 253 -2.51 -3.34 8.64
C ILE A 253 -1.15 -3.16 7.95
N THR A 254 -0.36 -2.22 8.46
CA THR A 254 0.95 -1.82 7.94
C THR A 254 2.05 -2.06 8.98
N GLY A 255 3.06 -1.18 9.05
CA GLY A 255 4.10 -1.22 10.07
C GLY A 255 3.48 -1.20 11.48
N GLY A 256 4.05 -1.99 12.39
CA GLY A 256 3.48 -2.17 13.73
C GLY A 256 2.33 -3.19 13.82
N GLY A 257 1.92 -3.76 12.68
CA GLY A 257 1.06 -4.94 12.62
C GLY A 257 -0.27 -4.75 13.35
N PHE A 258 -0.73 -5.78 14.05
CA PHE A 258 -2.02 -5.76 14.75
C PHE A 258 -1.98 -4.83 15.97
N TYR A 259 -0.87 -4.89 16.72
CA TYR A 259 -0.74 -4.21 18.00
C TYR A 259 -0.65 -2.68 17.89
N GLU A 260 -0.14 -2.12 16.80
CA GLU A 260 -0.01 -0.67 16.64
C GLU A 260 -1.10 -0.06 15.75
N ASN A 261 -1.70 -0.83 14.82
CA ASN A 261 -2.68 -0.28 13.89
C ASN A 261 -4.12 -0.37 14.42
N ILE A 262 -4.52 -1.51 14.98
CA ILE A 262 -5.90 -1.69 15.47
C ILE A 262 -6.28 -0.67 16.55
N PRO A 263 -5.44 -0.38 17.56
CA PRO A 263 -5.81 0.55 18.62
C PRO A 263 -6.11 1.98 18.14
N ARG A 264 -5.64 2.37 16.94
CA ARG A 264 -5.83 3.74 16.42
C ARG A 264 -7.28 4.08 16.11
N VAL A 265 -8.12 3.07 15.87
CA VAL A 265 -9.55 3.25 15.58
C VAL A 265 -10.44 2.97 16.79
N LEU A 266 -9.91 2.38 17.86
CA LEU A 266 -10.72 1.97 19.00
C LEU A 266 -11.00 3.17 19.94
N PRO A 267 -12.26 3.37 20.38
CA PRO A 267 -12.55 4.31 21.46
C PRO A 267 -11.98 3.81 22.79
N LYS A 268 -11.95 4.69 23.80
CA LYS A 268 -11.50 4.31 25.15
C LYS A 268 -12.45 3.28 25.77
N GLY A 269 -11.90 2.36 26.55
CA GLY A 269 -12.65 1.33 27.28
C GLY A 269 -13.08 0.13 26.43
N VAL A 270 -12.63 0.04 25.17
CA VAL A 270 -12.83 -1.17 24.36
C VAL A 270 -11.50 -1.70 23.84
N GLY A 271 -11.45 -3.03 23.71
CA GLY A 271 -10.36 -3.77 23.10
C GLY A 271 -10.89 -4.73 22.05
N VAL A 272 -10.01 -5.46 21.37
CA VAL A 272 -10.40 -6.55 20.46
C VAL A 272 -9.83 -7.88 20.90
N ASP A 273 -10.59 -8.93 20.62
CA ASP A 273 -10.21 -10.32 20.84
C ASP A 273 -10.22 -11.04 19.49
N ILE A 274 -9.04 -11.45 19.03
CA ILE A 274 -8.81 -11.97 17.68
C ILE A 274 -8.36 -13.43 17.77
N ASP A 275 -9.06 -14.30 17.06
CA ASP A 275 -8.69 -15.70 16.89
C ASP A 275 -7.78 -15.83 15.67
N VAL A 276 -6.48 -16.08 15.91
CA VAL A 276 -5.50 -16.15 14.84
C VAL A 276 -5.59 -17.42 13.98
N THR A 277 -6.49 -18.34 14.33
CA THR A 277 -6.77 -19.57 13.56
C THR A 277 -7.91 -19.40 12.57
N SER A 278 -8.60 -18.25 12.57
CA SER A 278 -9.83 -18.06 11.78
C SER A 278 -9.59 -17.72 10.30
N TRP A 279 -8.34 -17.52 9.88
CA TRP A 279 -7.96 -17.33 8.48
C TRP A 279 -6.74 -18.18 8.12
N PRO A 280 -6.57 -18.55 6.85
CA PRO A 280 -5.37 -19.26 6.41
C PRO A 280 -4.16 -18.31 6.38
N GLN A 281 -3.11 -18.67 7.09
CA GLN A 281 -1.83 -17.96 7.05
C GLN A 281 -1.04 -18.34 5.79
N LEU A 282 -0.45 -17.34 5.11
CA LEU A 282 0.42 -17.60 3.96
C LEU A 282 1.76 -18.22 4.43
N PRO A 283 2.33 -19.20 3.70
CA PRO A 283 3.53 -19.92 4.15
C PRO A 283 4.74 -19.04 4.45
N ILE A 284 4.87 -17.90 3.75
CA ILE A 284 5.97 -16.95 3.96
C ILE A 284 6.09 -16.49 5.43
N PHE A 285 4.98 -16.32 6.14
CA PHE A 285 5.03 -15.88 7.54
C PHE A 285 5.58 -16.97 8.45
N SER A 286 5.15 -18.22 8.27
CA SER A 286 5.66 -19.36 9.04
C SER A 286 7.14 -19.60 8.76
N LEU A 287 7.55 -19.47 7.49
CA LEU A 287 8.97 -19.55 7.10
C LEU A 287 9.80 -18.44 7.74
N LEU A 288 9.37 -17.18 7.68
CA LEU A 288 10.06 -16.06 8.32
C LEU A 288 10.17 -16.27 9.83
N GLN A 289 9.11 -16.76 10.48
CA GLN A 289 9.11 -17.07 11.90
C GLN A 289 10.15 -18.15 12.23
N GLN A 290 10.13 -19.27 11.51
CA GLN A 290 11.04 -20.40 11.72
C GLN A 290 12.49 -20.02 11.43
N TRP A 291 12.75 -19.42 10.27
CA TRP A 291 14.09 -19.03 9.83
C TRP A 291 14.71 -17.95 10.72
N GLY A 292 13.87 -17.04 11.23
CA GLY A 292 14.30 -15.97 12.12
C GLY A 292 14.26 -16.34 13.60
N GLY A 293 13.63 -17.44 13.99
CA GLY A 293 13.32 -17.73 15.40
C GLY A 293 12.59 -16.56 16.07
N VAL A 294 11.66 -15.93 15.33
CA VAL A 294 10.96 -14.72 15.77
C VAL A 294 9.81 -15.12 16.70
N ASP A 295 9.70 -14.46 17.84
CA ASP A 295 8.60 -14.67 18.76
C ASP A 295 7.25 -14.36 18.10
N ALA A 296 6.20 -15.10 18.47
CA ALA A 296 4.87 -14.92 17.89
C ALA A 296 4.36 -13.48 18.06
N LYS A 297 4.56 -12.85 19.22
CA LYS A 297 4.13 -11.47 19.45
C LYS A 297 4.87 -10.50 18.53
N GLU A 298 6.17 -10.72 18.30
CA GLU A 298 6.97 -9.90 17.40
C GLU A 298 6.56 -10.08 15.92
N MET A 299 6.14 -11.29 15.53
CA MET A 299 5.57 -11.53 14.20
C MET A 299 4.30 -10.69 13.97
N TYR A 300 3.38 -10.67 14.92
CA TYR A 300 2.14 -9.87 14.83
C TYR A 300 2.35 -8.36 15.08
N ARG A 301 3.49 -7.97 15.64
CA ARG A 301 3.95 -6.58 15.71
C ARG A 301 4.59 -6.11 14.40
N THR A 302 5.24 -7.00 13.66
CA THR A 302 5.98 -6.61 12.47
C THR A 302 5.17 -6.77 11.19
N PHE A 303 4.41 -7.86 11.09
CA PHE A 303 3.76 -8.29 9.85
C PHE A 303 2.24 -8.27 9.97
N ASN A 304 1.60 -8.23 8.80
CA ASN A 304 0.15 -8.31 8.67
C ASN A 304 -0.41 -9.75 8.84
N MET A 305 0.47 -10.75 8.95
CA MET A 305 0.14 -12.16 9.23
C MET A 305 -0.99 -12.75 8.36
N GLY A 306 -1.19 -12.23 7.15
CA GLY A 306 -2.21 -12.70 6.24
C GLY A 306 -3.44 -11.80 6.11
N ILE A 307 -3.62 -10.77 6.96
CA ILE A 307 -4.75 -9.82 6.92
C ILE A 307 -4.23 -8.40 6.68
N GLY A 308 -4.55 -7.81 5.53
CA GLY A 308 -4.08 -6.46 5.19
C GLY A 308 -5.09 -5.34 5.51
N MET A 309 -6.37 -5.66 5.63
CA MET A 309 -7.42 -4.69 5.95
C MET A 309 -8.45 -5.31 6.89
N ILE A 310 -8.94 -4.55 7.87
CA ILE A 310 -9.99 -4.96 8.81
C ILE A 310 -11.15 -3.96 8.73
N MET A 311 -12.38 -4.48 8.74
CA MET A 311 -13.61 -3.69 8.93
C MET A 311 -14.25 -4.07 10.26
N ILE A 312 -14.70 -3.08 11.03
CA ILE A 312 -15.41 -3.26 12.29
C ILE A 312 -16.87 -2.89 12.07
N VAL A 313 -17.77 -3.84 12.30
CA VAL A 313 -19.19 -3.76 11.92
C VAL A 313 -20.09 -4.27 13.03
N ASP A 314 -21.38 -3.95 12.95
CA ASP A 314 -22.37 -4.52 13.86
C ASP A 314 -22.53 -6.03 13.60
N GLU A 315 -22.70 -6.82 14.66
CA GLU A 315 -22.83 -8.29 14.56
C GLU A 315 -23.93 -8.71 13.58
N LYS A 316 -25.06 -8.01 13.58
CA LYS A 316 -26.20 -8.32 12.71
C LYS A 316 -25.91 -8.14 11.21
N ASP A 317 -24.93 -7.29 10.86
CA ASP A 317 -24.59 -6.96 9.48
C ASP A 317 -23.46 -7.85 8.94
N ALA A 318 -22.73 -8.54 9.83
CA ALA A 318 -21.52 -9.30 9.48
C ALA A 318 -21.78 -10.36 8.39
N ASP A 319 -22.80 -11.20 8.55
CA ASP A 319 -23.14 -12.25 7.57
C ASP A 319 -23.51 -11.68 6.20
N SER A 320 -24.24 -10.55 6.18
CA SER A 320 -24.63 -9.88 4.93
C SER A 320 -23.43 -9.28 4.21
N ILE A 321 -22.47 -8.74 4.96
CA ILE A 321 -21.21 -8.20 4.41
C ILE A 321 -20.35 -9.32 3.85
N LEU A 322 -20.18 -10.43 4.58
CA LEU A 322 -19.43 -11.60 4.10
C LEU A 322 -20.05 -12.17 2.83
N LYS A 323 -21.39 -12.29 2.79
CA LYS A 323 -22.10 -12.70 1.58
C LYS A 323 -21.86 -11.74 0.42
N ASN A 324 -21.94 -10.42 0.64
CA ASN A 324 -21.69 -9.43 -0.41
C ASN A 324 -20.26 -9.54 -0.98
N LEU A 325 -19.26 -9.76 -0.12
CA LEU A 325 -17.88 -9.98 -0.53
C LEU A 325 -17.74 -11.29 -1.32
N ALA A 326 -18.32 -12.38 -0.83
CA ALA A 326 -18.29 -13.67 -1.51
C ALA A 326 -18.98 -13.65 -2.89
N ASP A 327 -20.13 -12.97 -3.02
CA ASP A 327 -20.86 -12.79 -4.29
C ASP A 327 -20.04 -12.00 -5.34
N ARG A 328 -18.93 -11.39 -4.92
CA ARG A 328 -18.00 -10.60 -5.74
C ARG A 328 -16.59 -11.24 -5.83
N ASP A 329 -16.49 -12.52 -5.46
CA ASP A 329 -15.26 -13.30 -5.41
C ASP A 329 -14.19 -12.73 -4.45
N GLU A 330 -14.61 -11.95 -3.45
CA GLU A 330 -13.72 -11.40 -2.42
C GLU A 330 -13.74 -12.30 -1.19
N LYS A 331 -12.57 -12.88 -0.85
CA LYS A 331 -12.40 -13.62 0.40
C LYS A 331 -12.36 -12.66 1.60
N ALA A 332 -13.04 -13.02 2.66
CA ALA A 332 -13.04 -12.32 3.94
C ALA A 332 -13.33 -13.30 5.09
N TYR A 333 -12.88 -12.95 6.28
CA TYR A 333 -12.98 -13.82 7.46
C TYR A 333 -13.50 -13.03 8.66
N VAL A 334 -14.37 -13.62 9.47
CA VAL A 334 -14.56 -13.11 10.84
C VAL A 334 -13.31 -13.46 11.62
N ILE A 335 -12.59 -12.45 12.08
CA ILE A 335 -11.30 -12.64 12.77
C ILE A 335 -11.40 -12.43 14.27
N GLY A 336 -12.48 -11.84 14.74
CA GLY A 336 -12.62 -11.53 16.15
C GLY A 336 -13.80 -10.64 16.44
N LYS A 337 -13.83 -10.13 17.66
CA LYS A 337 -14.86 -9.23 18.16
C LYS A 337 -14.28 -8.14 19.04
N VAL A 338 -15.01 -7.05 19.15
CA VAL A 338 -14.75 -5.97 20.11
C VAL A 338 -15.24 -6.42 21.49
N THR A 339 -14.47 -6.10 22.51
CA THR A 339 -14.68 -6.48 23.91
C THR A 339 -14.67 -5.24 24.82
N ASP A 340 -15.30 -5.35 25.98
CA ASP A 340 -15.20 -4.36 27.05
C ASP A 340 -13.89 -4.62 27.82
N SER A 341 -12.82 -3.94 27.41
CA SER A 341 -11.47 -4.18 27.89
C SER A 341 -10.58 -2.96 27.70
N ASP A 342 -9.72 -2.67 28.67
CA ASP A 342 -8.65 -1.68 28.52
C ASP A 342 -7.42 -2.23 27.77
N VAL A 343 -7.39 -3.54 27.47
CA VAL A 343 -6.34 -4.15 26.65
C VAL A 343 -6.72 -4.00 25.18
N PRO A 344 -6.01 -3.17 24.38
CA PRO A 344 -6.50 -2.82 23.05
C PRO A 344 -6.56 -4.00 22.08
N VAL A 345 -5.64 -4.96 22.20
CA VAL A 345 -5.56 -6.14 21.32
C VAL A 345 -5.18 -7.36 22.14
N THR A 346 -6.05 -8.37 22.12
CA THR A 346 -5.79 -9.73 22.62
C THR A 346 -5.81 -10.67 21.42
N LEU A 347 -4.73 -11.44 21.24
CA LEU A 347 -4.64 -12.48 20.22
C LEU A 347 -4.74 -13.84 20.91
N ARG A 348 -5.54 -14.76 20.35
CA ARG A 348 -5.77 -16.11 20.89
C ARG A 348 -5.69 -17.15 19.80
N GLY A 349 -5.44 -18.40 20.20
CA GLY A 349 -5.40 -19.55 19.30
C GLY A 349 -4.03 -19.74 18.66
N GLY A 350 -3.82 -20.92 18.07
CA GLY A 350 -2.57 -21.29 17.41
C GLY A 350 -1.37 -21.20 18.35
N VAL A 351 -0.47 -20.25 18.07
CA VAL A 351 0.77 -19.99 18.83
C VAL A 351 0.54 -19.17 20.12
N PHE A 352 -0.68 -18.66 20.33
CA PHE A 352 -1.07 -17.96 21.56
C PHE A 352 -1.94 -18.89 22.40
N HIS A 353 -1.41 -19.31 23.56
CA HIS A 353 -2.01 -20.34 24.42
C HIS A 353 -2.78 -19.77 25.63
N ASP A 354 -2.98 -18.45 25.70
CA ASP A 354 -3.58 -17.76 26.84
C ASP A 354 -5.01 -17.27 26.58
#